data_AF-A0A537WTI7-F1
#
_entry.id   AF-A0A537WTI7-F1
#
_cell.length_a   1.000
_cell.length_b   1.000
_cell.length_c   1.000
_cell.angle_alpha   90.00
_cell.angle_beta   90.00
_cell.angle_gamma   90.00
#
_symmetry.space_group_name_H-M   'P 1'
#
loop_
_entity.id
_entity.type
_entity.pdbx_description
1 polymer ?
#
loop_
_entity_poly.entity_id
_entity_poly.type
_entity_poly.pdbx_seq_one_letter_code
_entity_poly.pdbx_strand_id
1 'polypeptide(L)'
;MPRQPRYEVVGAYYHVTTRGNSGQITRESLAGGMQWLSGIYARTFNKRHNRTGHVFGGRYRSSIVQSEQHLAYACRYVECNPVLAGLCAHPRDWPWSSYRAAVGLTPAPAFLSLDAVRRVGGPKAYEEFVAELVAAIQSGSDPKGLTLAPLPKTKGQTLWV
;
A
#
# COMPACT_ATOMS: atom_id res chain seq x y z
N MET A 1 5.61 -30.16 -20.33
CA MET A 1 6.23 -28.82 -20.44
C MET A 1 6.33 -28.21 -19.05
N PRO A 2 7.51 -27.83 -18.56
CA PRO A 2 7.63 -27.20 -17.26
C PRO A 2 7.03 -25.80 -17.31
N ARG A 3 6.04 -25.55 -16.45
CA ARG A 3 5.38 -24.24 -16.30
C ARG A 3 6.45 -23.21 -15.93
N GLN A 4 6.57 -22.15 -16.73
CA GLN A 4 7.43 -21.01 -16.39
C GLN A 4 7.02 -20.46 -15.01
N PRO A 5 7.99 -20.11 -14.13
CA PRO A 5 7.67 -19.47 -12.87
C PRO A 5 6.99 -18.13 -13.16
N ARG A 6 5.69 -18.03 -12.81
CA ARG A 6 4.97 -16.77 -12.77
C ARG A 6 5.45 -16.04 -11.53
N TYR A 7 6.39 -15.13 -11.71
CA TYR A 7 6.59 -14.06 -10.76
C TYR A 7 5.36 -13.15 -10.87
N GLU A 8 4.39 -13.38 -10.00
CA GLU A 8 3.48 -12.31 -9.62
C GLU A 8 4.34 -11.31 -8.86
N VAL A 9 4.61 -10.17 -9.51
CA VAL A 9 5.05 -9.01 -8.77
C VAL A 9 3.90 -8.69 -7.83
N VAL A 10 3.93 -9.25 -6.61
CA VAL A 10 3.18 -8.72 -5.47
C VAL A 10 3.91 -7.44 -5.08
N GLY A 11 3.87 -6.51 -6.02
CA GLY A 11 4.52 -5.22 -5.93
C GLY A 11 3.78 -4.49 -4.85
N ALA A 12 4.53 -4.05 -3.85
CA ALA A 12 4.13 -3.02 -2.93
C ALA A 12 3.22 -2.03 -3.65
N TYR A 13 1.95 -1.99 -3.24
CA TYR A 13 1.03 -0.95 -3.63
C TYR A 13 1.73 0.37 -3.35
N TYR A 14 1.96 1.16 -4.40
CA TYR A 14 2.34 2.55 -4.23
C TYR A 14 1.11 3.26 -3.68
N HIS A 15 0.94 3.26 -2.36
CA HIS A 15 -0.03 4.13 -1.71
C HIS A 15 0.61 5.51 -1.64
N VAL A 16 0.18 6.40 -2.54
CA VAL A 16 0.61 7.79 -2.52
C VAL A 16 -0.49 8.59 -1.83
N THR A 17 -0.25 8.99 -0.59
CA THR A 17 -1.09 9.97 0.09
C THR A 17 -0.57 11.36 -0.24
N THR A 18 -1.16 12.01 -1.24
CA THR A 18 -0.82 13.40 -1.57
C THR A 18 -1.71 14.36 -0.78
N ARG A 19 -1.11 15.26 0.00
CA ARG A 19 -1.81 16.42 0.55
C ARG A 19 -1.65 17.59 -0.42
N GLY A 20 -2.68 17.88 -1.19
CA GLY A 20 -2.75 19.11 -1.98
C GLY A 20 -3.43 20.21 -1.19
N ASN A 21 -3.01 21.47 -1.37
CA ASN A 21 -3.91 22.58 -1.07
C ASN A 21 -5.16 22.42 -1.95
N SER A 22 -6.33 22.60 -1.36
CA SER A 22 -7.64 22.49 -2.00
C SER A 22 -7.67 23.30 -3.29
N GLY A 23 -7.45 22.64 -4.43
CA GLY A 23 -7.35 23.27 -5.75
C GLY A 23 -6.32 22.65 -6.71
N GLN A 24 -5.26 21.98 -6.22
CA GLN A 24 -4.18 21.48 -7.10
C GLN A 24 -4.23 19.99 -7.47
N ILE A 25 -4.94 19.14 -6.70
CA ILE A 25 -5.02 17.70 -6.96
C ILE A 25 -6.46 17.33 -7.31
N THR A 26 -6.75 17.32 -8.59
CA THR A 26 -8.03 16.82 -9.13
C THR A 26 -7.94 15.33 -9.44
N ARG A 27 -9.09 14.66 -9.60
CA ARG A 27 -9.13 13.25 -10.04
C ARG A 27 -8.40 13.07 -11.39
N GLU A 28 -8.51 14.04 -12.28
CA GLU A 28 -7.86 14.03 -13.59
C GLU A 28 -6.34 14.16 -13.46
N SER A 29 -5.85 15.06 -12.60
CA SER A 29 -4.41 15.22 -12.35
C SER A 29 -3.80 13.94 -11.74
N LEU A 30 -4.52 13.27 -10.84
CA LEU A 30 -4.12 12.00 -10.25
C LEU A 30 -4.15 10.87 -11.28
N ALA A 31 -5.19 10.80 -12.12
CA ALA A 31 -5.30 9.83 -13.19
C ALA A 31 -4.12 9.95 -14.17
N GLY A 32 -3.82 11.18 -14.60
CA GLY A 32 -2.69 11.47 -15.49
C GLY A 32 -1.34 11.11 -14.87
N GLY A 33 -1.13 11.49 -13.60
CA GLY A 33 0.09 11.13 -12.86
C GLY A 33 0.27 9.62 -12.71
N MET A 34 -0.79 8.90 -12.33
CA MET A 34 -0.76 7.44 -12.18
C MET A 34 -0.58 6.72 -13.52
N GLN A 35 -1.19 7.22 -14.59
CA GLN A 35 -0.97 6.71 -15.95
C GLN A 35 0.49 6.87 -16.38
N TRP A 36 1.07 8.05 -16.13
CA TRP A 36 2.47 8.34 -16.45
C TRP A 36 3.43 7.46 -15.65
N LEU A 37 3.27 7.40 -14.32
CA LEU A 37 4.10 6.61 -13.42
C LEU A 37 4.04 5.12 -13.77
N SER A 38 2.83 4.57 -13.87
CA SER A 38 2.63 3.15 -14.20
C SER A 38 3.15 2.84 -15.61
N GLY A 39 2.94 3.74 -16.56
CA GLY A 39 3.44 3.58 -17.93
C GLY A 39 4.96 3.53 -18.00
N ILE A 40 5.67 4.43 -17.30
CA ILE A 40 7.13 4.43 -17.24
C ILE A 40 7.64 3.16 -16.56
N TYR A 41 7.06 2.80 -15.41
CA TYR A 41 7.49 1.60 -14.69
C TYR A 41 7.31 0.34 -15.53
N ALA A 42 6.12 0.15 -16.13
CA ALA A 42 5.82 -1.03 -16.94
C ALA A 42 6.76 -1.15 -18.15
N ARG A 43 7.04 -0.04 -18.85
CA ARG A 43 7.99 -0.04 -19.98
C ARG A 43 9.40 -0.38 -19.53
N THR A 44 9.88 0.25 -18.46
CA THR A 44 11.24 0.01 -17.93
C THR A 44 11.39 -1.42 -17.43
N PHE A 45 10.40 -1.95 -16.71
CA PHE A 45 10.37 -3.33 -16.24
C PHE A 45 10.39 -4.33 -17.41
N ASN A 46 9.49 -4.16 -18.38
CA ASN A 46 9.43 -5.02 -19.56
C ASN A 46 10.73 -5.00 -20.36
N LYS A 47 11.32 -3.82 -20.57
CA LYS A 47 12.64 -3.69 -21.24
C LYS A 47 13.74 -4.40 -20.45
N ARG A 48 13.79 -4.22 -19.12
CA ARG A 48 14.81 -4.83 -18.25
C ARG A 48 14.71 -6.36 -18.22
N HIS A 49 13.49 -6.90 -18.27
CA HIS A 49 13.24 -8.34 -18.15
C HIS A 49 12.96 -9.03 -19.49
N ASN A 50 13.15 -8.32 -20.61
CA ASN A 50 12.83 -8.80 -21.97
C ASN A 50 11.42 -9.41 -22.09
N ARG A 51 10.44 -8.76 -21.46
CA ARG A 51 9.02 -9.16 -21.46
C ARG A 51 8.19 -8.23 -22.32
N THR A 52 7.02 -8.72 -22.73
CA THR A 52 5.96 -7.94 -23.36
C THR A 52 4.64 -8.17 -22.61
N GLY A 53 3.69 -7.25 -22.77
CA GLY A 53 2.37 -7.34 -22.12
C GLY A 53 2.23 -6.55 -20.82
N HIS A 54 1.12 -6.80 -20.12
CA HIS A 54 0.71 -6.04 -18.93
C HIS A 54 1.53 -6.42 -17.69
N VAL A 55 2.11 -5.42 -17.04
CA VAL A 55 2.80 -5.55 -15.74
C VAL A 55 1.82 -5.41 -14.58
N PHE A 56 0.83 -4.52 -14.71
CA PHE A 56 -0.20 -4.30 -13.70
C PHE A 56 -1.49 -5.04 -14.09
N GLY A 57 -2.13 -5.68 -13.09
CA GLY A 57 -3.36 -6.46 -13.28
C GLY A 57 -4.64 -5.64 -13.47
N GLY A 58 -4.57 -4.31 -13.43
CA GLY A 58 -5.76 -3.45 -13.56
C GLY A 58 -5.44 -1.96 -13.54
N ARG A 59 -6.49 -1.14 -13.60
CA ARG A 59 -6.41 0.32 -13.46
C ARG A 59 -6.14 0.70 -12.00
N TYR A 60 -5.52 1.86 -11.80
CA TYR A 60 -5.38 2.43 -10.47
C TYR A 60 -6.76 2.65 -9.82
N ARG A 61 -6.80 2.57 -8.50
CA ARG A 61 -7.97 2.89 -7.69
C ARG A 61 -7.63 4.05 -6.77
N SER A 62 -8.60 4.90 -6.51
CA SER A 62 -8.48 5.98 -5.53
C SER A 62 -9.73 6.09 -4.68
N SER A 63 -9.53 6.22 -3.38
CA SER A 63 -10.57 6.51 -2.38
C SER A 63 -10.21 7.77 -1.64
N ILE A 64 -11.21 8.61 -1.33
CA ILE A 64 -10.99 9.81 -0.55
C ILE A 64 -10.86 9.40 0.92
N VAL A 65 -9.76 9.80 1.55
CA VAL A 65 -9.56 9.66 2.99
C VAL A 65 -10.25 10.85 3.65
N GLN A 66 -11.35 10.58 4.35
CA GLN A 66 -12.25 11.60 4.90
C GLN A 66 -11.90 12.04 6.33
N SER A 67 -11.04 11.32 7.04
CA SER A 67 -10.63 11.65 8.41
C SER A 67 -9.18 11.29 8.68
N GLU A 68 -8.60 11.93 9.69
CA GLU A 68 -7.23 11.64 10.13
C GLU A 68 -7.09 10.20 10.64
N GLN A 69 -8.14 9.69 11.30
CA GLN A 69 -8.18 8.30 11.75
C GLN A 69 -8.21 7.33 10.56
N HIS A 70 -8.97 7.65 9.51
CA HIS A 70 -9.00 6.85 8.29
C HIS A 70 -7.63 6.84 7.60
N LEU A 71 -6.88 7.95 7.63
CA LEU A 71 -5.51 7.99 7.13
C LEU A 71 -4.60 7.00 7.88
N ALA A 72 -4.63 7.02 9.21
CA ALA A 72 -3.81 6.13 10.03
C ALA A 72 -4.12 4.64 9.74
N TYR A 73 -5.41 4.28 9.64
CA TYR A 73 -5.81 2.92 9.30
C TYR A 73 -5.39 2.52 7.88
N ALA A 74 -5.48 3.43 6.91
CA ALA A 74 -5.03 3.17 5.54
C ALA A 74 -3.51 2.93 5.48
N CYS A 75 -2.72 3.75 6.18
CA CYS A 75 -1.27 3.53 6.30
C CYS A 75 -0.96 2.18 6.96
N ARG A 76 -1.62 1.85 8.08
CA ARG A 76 -1.46 0.56 8.76
C ARG A 76 -1.74 -0.62 7.83
N TYR A 77 -2.82 -0.54 7.04
CA TYR A 77 -3.17 -1.57 6.07
C TYR A 77 -2.05 -1.80 5.06
N VAL A 78 -1.55 -0.73 4.45
CA VAL A 78 -0.47 -0.80 3.44
C VAL A 78 0.78 -1.47 4.00
N GLU A 79 1.18 -1.12 5.23
CA GLU A 79 2.34 -1.73 5.87
C GLU A 79 2.12 -3.22 6.20
N CYS A 80 0.87 -3.64 6.44
CA CYS A 80 0.52 -5.03 6.73
C CYS A 80 0.24 -5.88 5.48
N ASN A 81 0.13 -5.28 4.29
CA ASN A 81 -0.13 -6.02 3.04
C ASN A 81 0.87 -7.17 2.78
N PRO A 82 2.19 -7.02 3.02
CA PRO A 82 3.13 -8.13 2.87
C PRO A 82 2.83 -9.30 3.81
N VAL A 83 2.35 -9.03 5.04
CA VAL A 83 1.95 -10.07 6.00
C VAL A 83 0.64 -10.72 5.58
N LEU A 84 -0.35 -9.92 5.15
CA LEU A 84 -1.61 -10.41 4.59
C LEU A 84 -1.41 -11.31 3.37
N ALA A 85 -0.41 -11.00 2.53
CA ALA A 85 -0.03 -11.78 1.37
C ALA A 85 0.85 -13.00 1.71
N GLY A 86 1.20 -13.21 2.98
CA GLY A 86 2.06 -14.31 3.41
C GLY A 86 3.53 -14.20 2.96
N LEU A 87 3.97 -12.99 2.59
CA LEU A 87 5.34 -12.75 2.10
C LEU A 87 6.35 -12.57 3.24
N CYS A 88 5.88 -12.13 4.40
CA CYS A 88 6.70 -12.01 5.61
C CYS A 88 5.86 -12.23 6.88
N ALA A 89 6.53 -12.52 8.00
CA ALA A 89 5.85 -12.68 9.29
C ALA A 89 5.48 -11.33 9.93
N HIS A 90 6.28 -10.29 9.66
CA HIS A 90 6.08 -8.95 10.23
C HIS A 90 6.49 -7.85 9.23
N PRO A 91 5.86 -6.66 9.23
CA PRO A 91 6.18 -5.57 8.29
C PRO A 91 7.66 -5.13 8.29
N ARG A 92 8.32 -5.19 9.46
CA ARG A 92 9.77 -4.94 9.62
C ARG A 92 10.67 -5.77 8.69
N ASP A 93 10.21 -6.96 8.31
CA ASP A 93 10.96 -7.90 7.48
C ASP A 93 10.79 -7.63 5.98
N TRP A 94 9.89 -6.70 5.61
CA TRP A 94 9.66 -6.30 4.24
C TRP A 94 10.41 -5.00 3.92
N PRO A 95 11.56 -5.04 3.23
CA PRO A 95 12.40 -3.85 3.00
C PRO A 95 11.79 -2.86 1.99
N TRP A 96 10.75 -3.25 1.26
CA TRP A 96 10.12 -2.45 0.22
C TRP A 96 8.88 -1.69 0.73
N SER A 97 8.81 -1.36 2.01
CA SER A 97 7.79 -0.47 2.57
C SER A 97 8.38 0.65 3.44
N SER A 98 7.54 1.64 3.76
CA SER A 98 7.90 2.75 4.63
C SER A 98 7.93 2.38 6.12
N TYR A 99 7.50 1.18 6.50
CA TYR A 99 7.37 0.76 7.90
C TYR A 99 8.63 1.03 8.71
N ARG A 100 9.80 0.64 8.19
CA ARG A 100 11.09 0.80 8.89
C ARG A 100 11.40 2.26 9.18
N ALA A 101 11.09 3.17 8.26
CA ALA A 101 11.23 4.59 8.50
C ALA A 101 10.14 5.13 9.46
N ALA A 102 8.92 4.62 9.36
CA ALA A 102 7.80 4.99 10.22
C ALA A 102 8.06 4.67 11.70
N VAL A 103 8.69 3.53 11.99
CA VAL A 103 9.07 3.12 13.35
C VAL A 103 10.49 3.54 13.77
N GLY A 104 11.19 4.32 12.93
CA GLY A 104 12.52 4.86 13.25
C GLY A 104 13.69 3.88 13.15
N LEU A 105 13.50 2.72 12.52
CA LEU A 105 14.57 1.75 12.23
C LEU A 105 15.52 2.20 11.11
N THR A 106 15.07 3.13 10.26
CA THR A 106 15.85 3.73 9.18
C THR A 106 15.52 5.21 9.05
N PRO A 107 16.45 6.06 8.55
CA PRO A 107 16.14 7.45 8.26
C PRO A 107 14.98 7.57 7.26
N ALA A 108 14.02 8.45 7.55
CA ALA A 108 12.94 8.74 6.62
C ALA A 108 13.46 9.57 5.44
N PRO A 109 13.21 9.15 4.19
CA PRO A 109 13.56 9.97 3.04
C PRO A 109 12.71 11.25 3.03
N ALA A 110 13.23 12.33 2.44
CA ALA A 110 12.58 13.65 2.46
C ALA A 110 11.16 13.68 1.87
N PHE A 111 10.83 12.75 0.97
CA PHE A 111 9.51 12.62 0.35
C PHE A 111 8.50 11.82 1.19
N LEU A 112 8.94 11.14 2.27
CA LEU A 112 8.06 10.34 3.11
C LEU A 112 7.43 11.22 4.19
N SER A 113 6.11 11.34 4.13
CA SER A 113 5.34 11.98 5.20
C SER A 113 5.13 11.02 6.38
N LEU A 114 5.52 11.44 7.57
CA LEU A 114 5.31 10.71 8.83
C LEU A 114 4.08 11.22 9.61
N ASP A 115 3.17 11.88 8.92
CA ASP A 115 2.00 12.52 9.52
C ASP A 115 1.03 11.53 10.17
N ALA A 116 0.87 10.34 9.58
CA ALA A 116 0.09 9.26 10.20
C ALA A 116 0.75 8.77 11.49
N VAL A 117 2.08 8.61 11.49
CA VAL A 117 2.88 8.20 12.65
C VAL A 117 2.76 9.22 13.78
N ARG A 118 2.91 10.51 13.48
CA ARG A 118 2.77 11.60 14.47
C ARG A 118 1.39 11.60 15.11
N ARG A 119 0.34 11.41 14.31
CA ARG A 119 -1.06 11.45 14.76
C ARG A 119 -1.45 10.31 15.69
N VAL A 120 -0.87 9.13 15.51
CA VAL A 120 -1.12 8.02 16.43
C VAL A 120 -0.31 8.12 17.73
N GLY A 121 0.56 9.11 17.89
CA GLY A 121 1.39 9.30 19.07
C GLY A 121 2.88 9.00 18.87
N GLY A 122 3.35 8.90 17.63
CA GLY A 122 4.75 8.72 17.29
C GLY A 122 5.15 7.27 16.96
N PRO A 123 6.45 7.03 16.69
CA PRO A 123 6.95 5.74 16.17
C PRO A 123 6.56 4.53 17.02
N LYS A 124 6.66 4.62 18.35
CA LYS A 124 6.33 3.52 19.26
C LYS A 124 4.83 3.19 19.26
N ALA A 125 3.98 4.22 19.34
CA ALA A 125 2.53 4.03 19.26
C ALA A 125 2.10 3.48 17.88
N TYR A 126 2.78 3.88 16.81
CA TYR A 126 2.56 3.33 15.47
C TYR A 126 2.99 1.85 15.37
N GLU A 127 4.11 1.47 15.99
CA GLU A 127 4.54 0.08 16.06
C GLU A 127 3.50 -0.79 16.78
N GLU A 128 3.02 -0.36 17.94
CA GLU A 128 1.95 -1.04 18.70
C GLU A 128 0.65 -1.14 17.89
N PHE A 129 0.26 -0.03 17.24
CA PHE A 129 -0.93 0.04 16.39
C PHE A 129 -0.88 -0.93 15.19
N VAL A 130 0.31 -1.13 14.61
CA VAL A 130 0.53 -2.12 13.53
C VAL A 130 0.56 -3.54 14.09
N ALA A 131 1.23 -3.76 15.23
CA ALA A 131 1.33 -5.07 15.87
C ALA A 131 -0.04 -5.66 16.23
N GLU A 132 -0.99 -4.81 16.64
CA GLU A 132 -2.39 -5.19 16.86
C GLU A 132 -3.01 -5.87 15.62
N LEU A 133 -2.83 -5.27 14.44
CA LEU A 133 -3.38 -5.83 13.20
C LEU A 133 -2.62 -7.10 12.79
N VAL A 134 -1.29 -7.14 12.94
CA VAL A 134 -0.49 -8.34 12.66
C VAL A 134 -0.95 -9.51 13.52
N ALA A 135 -1.18 -9.29 14.81
CA ALA A 135 -1.69 -10.32 15.71
C ALA A 135 -3.08 -10.83 15.27
N ALA A 136 -3.99 -9.92 14.88
CA ALA A 136 -5.30 -10.29 14.37
C ALA A 136 -5.24 -11.11 13.06
N ILE A 137 -4.33 -10.76 12.16
CA ILE A 137 -4.09 -11.52 10.91
C ILE A 137 -3.60 -12.93 11.24
N GLN A 138 -2.62 -13.05 12.14
CA GLN A 138 -2.02 -14.32 12.53
C GLN A 138 -2.98 -15.22 13.33
N SER A 139 -3.92 -14.64 14.08
CA SER A 139 -4.94 -15.41 14.81
C SER A 139 -6.07 -15.92 13.92
N GLY A 140 -6.09 -15.58 12.63
CA GLY A 140 -7.17 -15.95 11.70
C GLY A 140 -8.50 -15.25 11.98
N SER A 141 -8.50 -14.23 12.83
CA SER A 141 -9.68 -13.40 13.09
C SER A 141 -9.97 -12.58 11.83
N ASP A 142 -11.17 -12.73 11.23
CA ASP A 142 -11.53 -12.06 9.97
C ASP A 142 -11.29 -10.53 10.10
N PRO A 143 -10.28 -9.95 9.42
CA PRO A 143 -9.95 -8.55 9.58
C PRO A 143 -11.03 -7.61 9.03
N LYS A 144 -12.09 -8.12 8.40
CA LYS A 144 -13.20 -7.35 7.80
C LYS A 144 -13.89 -6.36 8.75
N GLY A 145 -13.68 -6.46 10.07
CA GLY A 145 -14.15 -5.46 11.04
C GLY A 145 -13.17 -4.32 11.35
N LEU A 146 -11.87 -4.49 11.06
CA LEU A 146 -10.79 -3.55 11.39
C LEU A 146 -10.14 -2.92 10.15
N THR A 147 -10.50 -3.40 8.96
CA THR A 147 -10.02 -2.95 7.66
C THR A 147 -11.13 -2.22 6.93
N LEU A 148 -11.16 -0.89 7.09
CA LEU A 148 -12.00 0.05 6.33
C LEU A 148 -13.50 -0.08 6.67
N ALA A 149 -14.15 1.04 7.03
CA ALA A 149 -15.56 1.17 6.69
C ALA A 149 -15.71 0.74 5.21
N PRO A 150 -16.68 -0.12 4.86
CA PRO A 150 -16.66 -0.85 3.60
C PRO A 150 -16.52 0.14 2.45
N LEU A 151 -15.39 0.08 1.73
CA LEU A 151 -15.33 0.64 0.39
C LEU A 151 -16.51 0.03 -0.39
N PRO A 152 -17.33 0.84 -1.08
CA PRO A 152 -18.62 0.39 -1.59
C PRO A 152 -18.44 -0.88 -2.42
N LYS A 153 -19.13 -1.94 -1.99
CA LYS A 153 -19.15 -3.24 -2.67
C LYS A 153 -19.73 -3.04 -4.06
N THR A 154 -18.88 -2.99 -5.07
CA THR A 154 -19.30 -3.27 -6.46
C THR A 154 -19.16 -4.77 -6.67
N LYS A 155 -20.25 -5.41 -7.10
CA LYS A 155 -20.37 -6.85 -7.30
C LYS A 155 -19.24 -7.37 -8.19
N GLY A 156 -18.59 -8.46 -7.77
CA GLY A 156 -17.51 -9.13 -8.48
C GLY A 156 -16.30 -9.35 -7.57
N GLN A 157 -16.34 -10.42 -6.78
CA GLN A 157 -15.25 -10.83 -5.92
C GLN A 157 -14.01 -11.17 -6.75
N THR A 158 -12.93 -10.44 -6.54
CA THR A 158 -11.55 -10.91 -6.64
C THR A 158 -10.74 -10.07 -5.68
N LEU A 159 -9.91 -10.73 -4.87
CA LEU A 159 -9.01 -10.13 -3.89
C LEU A 159 -8.27 -8.94 -4.52
N TRP A 160 -8.38 -7.78 -3.87
CA TRP A 160 -7.70 -6.54 -4.26
C TRP A 160 -6.33 -6.53 -3.56
N VAL A 161 -5.22 -6.21 -4.24
CA VAL A 161 -5.10 -4.94 -4.98
C VAL A 161 -4.69 -3.82 -4.00
#